data_AF-A0A8B7E0Y7-F1
#
_entry.id   AF-A0A8B7E0Y7-F1
#
_cell.length_a   1.000
_cell.length_b   1.000
_cell.length_c   1.000
_cell.angle_alpha   90.00
_cell.angle_beta   90.00
_cell.angle_gamma   90.00
#
_symmetry.space_group_name_H-M   'P 1'
#
loop_
_entity.id
_entity.type
_entity.pdbx_description
1 polymer ?
#
loop_
_entity_poly.entity_id
_entity_poly.type
_entity_poly.pdbx_seq_one_letter_code
_entity_poly.pdbx_strand_id
1 'polypeptide(L)'
;MAYKDSSDVSKRTIRKRHLAVINSLNVIPGLASTSQLQQTSAILNSFGEKDQIKILKMSNIPSSVISAEEMVSMKAHMGITYSNMKIIARWLKTNNIKCASNKKQRKVAKSWS
;
A
#
# COMPACT_ATOMS: atom_id res chain seq x y z
N MET A 1 -16.15 -8.83 36.52
CA MET A 1 -14.68 -8.86 36.44
C MET A 1 -14.22 -7.81 35.45
N ALA A 2 -13.62 -6.71 35.90
CA ALA A 2 -13.00 -5.74 35.00
C ALA A 2 -11.62 -6.26 34.58
N TYR A 3 -11.32 -6.27 33.28
CA TYR A 3 -10.02 -6.68 32.78
C TYR A 3 -8.97 -5.63 33.14
N LYS A 4 -7.77 -6.06 33.55
CA LYS A 4 -6.62 -5.14 33.74
C LYS A 4 -6.33 -4.37 32.44
N ASP A 5 -6.02 -3.09 32.59
CA ASP A 5 -5.67 -2.20 31.49
C ASP A 5 -4.50 -2.74 30.68
N SER A 6 -4.49 -2.42 29.38
CA SER A 6 -3.50 -2.94 28.44
C SER A 6 -2.07 -2.51 28.76
N SER A 7 -1.88 -1.43 29.53
CA SER A 7 -0.59 -0.99 30.06
C SER A 7 0.03 -1.95 31.07
N ASP A 8 -0.81 -2.71 31.78
CA ASP A 8 -0.42 -3.45 32.99
C ASP A 8 -0.33 -4.97 32.75
N VAL A 9 -0.44 -5.40 31.48
CA VAL A 9 -0.43 -6.80 31.10
C VAL A 9 0.75 -7.16 30.21
N SER A 10 1.20 -8.41 30.34
CA SER A 10 2.28 -8.96 29.53
C SER A 10 1.98 -8.88 28.02
N LYS A 11 3.04 -8.79 27.20
CA LYS A 11 2.96 -8.85 25.74
C LYS A 11 2.18 -10.09 25.23
N ARG A 12 2.32 -11.23 25.92
CA ARG A 12 1.59 -12.47 25.59
C ARG A 12 0.08 -12.31 25.77
N THR A 13 -0.34 -11.64 26.84
CA THR A 13 -1.76 -11.36 27.11
C THR A 13 -2.33 -10.38 26.10
N ILE A 14 -1.58 -9.32 25.75
CA ILE A 14 -1.97 -8.35 24.71
C ILE A 14 -2.18 -9.07 23.37
N ARG A 15 -1.23 -9.94 22.98
CA ARG A 15 -1.33 -10.73 21.74
C ARG A 15 -2.57 -11.64 21.73
N LYS A 16 -2.89 -12.29 22.85
CA LYS A 16 -4.10 -13.13 22.98
C LYS A 16 -5.38 -12.29 22.85
N ARG A 17 -5.44 -11.12 23.48
CA ARG A 17 -6.58 -10.19 23.37
C ARG A 17 -6.76 -9.70 21.93
N HIS A 18 -5.67 -9.28 21.28
CA HIS A 18 -5.68 -8.85 19.90
C HIS A 18 -6.19 -9.94 18.94
N LEU A 19 -5.75 -11.18 19.12
CA LEU A 19 -6.26 -12.33 18.36
C LEU A 19 -7.75 -12.57 18.59
N ALA A 20 -8.23 -12.43 19.82
CA ALA A 20 -9.66 -12.57 20.11
C ALA A 20 -10.50 -11.49 19.39
N VAL A 21 -10.00 -10.25 19.34
CA VAL A 21 -10.65 -9.16 18.59
C VAL A 21 -10.66 -9.46 17.10
N ILE A 22 -9.52 -9.82 16.50
CA ILE A 22 -9.46 -10.19 15.08
C ILE A 22 -10.42 -11.33 14.76
N ASN A 23 -10.44 -12.38 15.58
CA ASN A 23 -11.33 -13.51 15.38
C ASN A 23 -12.80 -13.09 15.46
N SER A 24 -13.17 -12.20 16.39
CA SER A 24 -14.54 -11.67 16.45
C SER A 24 -14.91 -10.85 15.22
N LEU A 25 -13.98 -10.06 14.66
CA LEU A 25 -14.22 -9.27 13.44
C LEU A 25 -14.38 -10.17 12.21
N ASN A 26 -13.65 -11.29 12.14
CA ASN A 26 -13.72 -12.22 11.02
C ASN A 26 -15.00 -13.08 11.01
N VAL A 27 -15.68 -13.24 12.16
CA VAL A 27 -16.95 -13.98 12.26
C VAL A 27 -18.13 -13.11 11.86
N ILE A 28 -18.00 -11.78 11.92
CA ILE A 28 -19.06 -10.85 11.51
C ILE A 28 -18.99 -10.63 10.00
N PRO A 29 -20.08 -10.93 9.24
CA PRO A 29 -20.12 -10.69 7.81
C PRO A 29 -19.83 -9.22 7.48
N GLY A 30 -18.89 -8.98 6.55
CA GLY A 30 -18.51 -7.62 6.12
C GLY A 30 -17.43 -6.94 6.94
N LEU A 31 -17.05 -7.47 8.11
CA LEU A 31 -15.96 -6.92 8.94
C LEU A 31 -14.62 -7.65 8.77
N ALA A 32 -14.61 -8.78 8.06
CA ALA A 32 -13.37 -9.39 7.60
C ALA A 32 -12.60 -8.40 6.70
N SER A 33 -11.27 -8.34 6.86
CA SER A 33 -10.43 -7.37 6.15
C SER A 33 -10.57 -7.44 4.63
N THR A 34 -10.79 -8.64 4.08
CA THR A 34 -11.02 -8.87 2.65
C THR A 34 -12.37 -8.30 2.19
N SER A 35 -13.42 -8.47 2.99
CA SER A 35 -14.74 -7.90 2.72
C SER A 35 -14.72 -6.38 2.80
N GLN A 36 -14.01 -5.81 3.78
CA GLN A 36 -13.82 -4.36 3.88
C GLN A 36 -13.09 -3.80 2.66
N LEU A 37 -12.01 -4.46 2.19
CA LEU A 37 -11.31 -4.05 0.96
C LEU A 37 -12.25 -4.07 -0.25
N GLN A 38 -13.05 -5.13 -0.42
CA GLN A 38 -14.01 -5.23 -1.52
C GLN A 38 -15.10 -4.15 -1.43
N GLN A 39 -15.66 -3.91 -0.25
CA GLN A 39 -16.66 -2.86 -0.02
C GLN A 39 -16.08 -1.47 -0.32
N THR A 40 -14.86 -1.20 0.15
CA THR A 40 -14.19 0.09 -0.09
C THR A 40 -13.89 0.28 -1.58
N SER A 41 -13.47 -0.78 -2.27
CA SER A 41 -13.25 -0.75 -3.72
C SER A 41 -14.55 -0.51 -4.49
N ALA A 42 -15.65 -1.16 -4.10
CA ALA A 42 -16.95 -0.96 -4.73
C ALA A 42 -17.46 0.48 -4.55
N ILE A 43 -17.31 1.02 -3.34
CA ILE A 43 -17.64 2.42 -3.03
C ILE A 43 -16.78 3.37 -3.87
N LEU A 44 -15.46 3.17 -3.93
CA LEU A 44 -14.59 4.00 -4.76
C LEU A 44 -14.99 3.95 -6.24
N ASN A 45 -15.26 2.77 -6.77
CA ASN A 45 -15.64 2.59 -8.18
C ASN A 45 -17.00 3.23 -8.53
N SER A 46 -17.85 3.52 -7.55
CA SER A 46 -19.12 4.23 -7.78
C SER A 46 -18.95 5.73 -8.02
N PHE A 47 -17.81 6.31 -7.63
CA PHE A 47 -17.50 7.72 -7.87
C PHE A 47 -16.90 7.94 -9.26
N GLY A 48 -17.07 9.15 -9.80
CA GLY A 48 -16.34 9.58 -11.01
C GLY A 48 -14.84 9.68 -10.76
N GLU A 49 -14.04 9.54 -11.82
CA GLU A 49 -12.57 9.50 -11.76
C GLU A 49 -11.96 10.69 -10.99
N LYS A 50 -12.51 11.89 -11.18
CA LYS A 50 -12.06 13.11 -10.47
C LYS A 50 -12.28 13.02 -8.95
N ASP A 51 -13.41 12.47 -8.52
CA ASP A 51 -13.77 12.34 -7.11
C ASP A 51 -13.01 11.18 -6.45
N GLN A 52 -12.77 10.09 -7.17
CA GLN A 52 -11.89 9.01 -6.71
C GLN A 52 -10.49 9.54 -6.39
N ILE A 53 -9.89 10.31 -7.30
CA ILE A 53 -8.56 10.91 -7.10
C ILE A 53 -8.56 11.84 -5.88
N LYS A 54 -9.63 12.60 -5.67
CA LYS A 54 -9.78 13.49 -4.51
C LYS A 54 -9.84 12.70 -3.19
N ILE A 55 -10.66 11.64 -3.14
CA ILE A 55 -10.80 10.76 -1.98
C ILE A 55 -9.47 10.09 -1.65
N LEU A 56 -8.77 9.54 -2.66
CA LEU A 56 -7.47 8.89 -2.49
C LEU A 56 -6.39 9.86 -1.98
N LYS A 57 -6.41 11.13 -2.43
CA LYS A 57 -5.51 12.16 -1.91
C LYS A 57 -5.82 12.55 -0.47
N MET A 58 -7.09 12.55 -0.07
CA MET A 58 -7.51 12.90 1.29
C MET A 58 -7.31 11.77 2.31
N SER A 59 -7.32 10.52 1.88
CA SER A 59 -7.32 9.36 2.79
C SER A 59 -5.96 9.05 3.46
N ASN A 60 -4.97 9.94 3.29
CA ASN A 60 -3.65 9.88 3.93
C ASN A 60 -2.99 8.48 3.86
N ILE A 61 -3.28 7.76 2.76
CA ILE A 61 -2.77 6.41 2.53
C ILE A 61 -1.24 6.53 2.41
N PRO A 62 -0.47 5.70 3.14
CA PRO A 62 0.98 5.73 3.07
C PRO A 62 1.42 5.55 1.61
N SER A 63 2.39 6.38 1.20
CA SER A 63 2.90 6.41 -0.17
C SER A 63 3.21 5.00 -0.68
N SER A 64 2.57 4.57 -1.78
CA SER A 64 2.91 3.31 -2.42
C SER A 64 4.35 3.38 -2.94
N VAL A 65 5.11 2.30 -2.76
CA VAL A 65 6.53 2.24 -3.13
C VAL A 65 6.68 1.27 -4.29
N ILE A 66 7.10 1.76 -5.45
CA ILE A 66 7.48 0.92 -6.58
C ILE A 66 8.93 0.51 -6.41
N SER A 67 9.16 -0.81 -6.43
CA SER A 67 10.46 -1.44 -6.27
C SER A 67 11.42 -1.12 -7.42
N ALA A 68 12.70 -1.44 -7.22
CA ALA A 68 13.69 -1.27 -8.29
C ALA A 68 13.47 -2.28 -9.43
N GLU A 69 13.03 -3.50 -9.13
CA GLU A 69 12.73 -4.52 -10.14
C GLU A 69 11.55 -4.09 -11.03
N GLU A 70 10.45 -3.63 -10.45
CA GLU A 70 9.27 -3.17 -11.20
C GLU A 70 9.61 -2.00 -12.11
N MET A 71 10.40 -1.02 -11.63
CA MET A 71 10.83 0.11 -12.45
C MET A 71 11.71 -0.32 -13.64
N VAL A 72 12.64 -1.26 -13.44
CA VAL A 72 13.51 -1.77 -14.51
C VAL A 72 12.71 -2.61 -15.50
N SER A 73 11.78 -3.44 -15.01
CA SER A 73 10.85 -4.21 -15.84
C SER A 73 9.98 -3.28 -16.71
N MET A 74 9.37 -2.26 -16.11
CA MET A 74 8.58 -1.25 -16.82
C MET A 74 9.41 -0.53 -17.88
N LYS A 75 10.66 -0.15 -17.57
CA LYS A 75 11.59 0.44 -18.55
C LYS A 75 11.82 -0.49 -19.74
N ALA A 76 12.10 -1.77 -19.48
CA ALA A 76 12.38 -2.77 -20.50
C ALA A 76 11.15 -3.02 -21.38
N HIS A 77 9.97 -3.18 -20.75
CA HIS A 77 8.71 -3.42 -21.42
C HIS A 77 8.29 -2.24 -22.31
N MET A 78 8.43 -1.00 -21.83
CA MET A 78 8.07 0.21 -22.59
C MET A 78 9.15 0.65 -23.59
N GLY A 79 10.32 0.00 -23.61
CA GLY A 79 11.43 0.39 -24.50
C GLY A 79 11.98 1.80 -24.24
N ILE A 80 11.77 2.38 -23.05
CA ILE A 80 12.14 3.77 -22.76
C ILE A 80 13.55 3.92 -22.16
N THR A 81 14.08 5.13 -22.26
CA THR A 81 15.37 5.51 -21.68
C THR A 81 15.25 5.82 -20.18
N TYR A 82 16.40 5.80 -19.47
CA TYR A 82 16.45 6.21 -18.06
C TYR A 82 16.10 7.70 -17.84
N SER A 83 16.28 8.56 -18.85
CA SER A 83 15.84 9.96 -18.76
C SER A 83 14.32 10.08 -18.74
N ASN A 84 13.63 9.35 -19.63
CA ASN A 84 12.16 9.30 -19.65
C ASN A 84 11.61 8.70 -18.36
N MET A 85 12.27 7.68 -17.83
CA MET A 85 11.89 7.09 -16.54
C MET A 85 12.04 8.06 -15.36
N LYS A 86 13.02 8.98 -15.38
CA LYS A 86 13.10 10.06 -14.37
C LYS A 86 11.90 11.00 -14.45
N ILE A 87 11.40 11.30 -15.64
CA ILE A 87 10.21 12.15 -15.84
C ILE A 87 8.99 11.45 -15.25
N ILE A 88 8.80 10.17 -15.57
CA ILE A 88 7.73 9.34 -15.02
C ILE A 88 7.82 9.29 -13.49
N ALA A 89 9.00 9.04 -12.93
CA ALA A 89 9.19 9.00 -11.48
C ALA A 89 8.85 10.33 -10.78
N ARG A 90 9.10 11.48 -11.43
CA ARG A 90 8.67 12.80 -10.91
C ARG A 90 7.16 12.95 -10.94
N TRP A 91 6.51 12.52 -12.02
CA TRP A 91 5.05 12.55 -12.15
C TRP A 91 4.37 11.58 -11.16
N LEU A 92 4.95 10.40 -10.93
CA LEU A 92 4.46 9.46 -9.91
C LEU A 92 4.56 10.07 -8.50
N LYS A 93 5.62 10.82 -8.21
CA LYS A 93 5.80 11.51 -6.93
C LYS A 93 4.69 12.54 -6.65
N THR A 94 4.16 13.23 -7.66
CA THR A 94 3.03 14.17 -7.46
C THR A 94 1.73 13.45 -7.09
N ASN A 95 1.65 12.14 -7.34
CA ASN A 95 0.53 11.27 -6.98
C ASN A 95 0.82 10.44 -5.71
N ASN A 96 1.77 10.87 -4.88
CA ASN A 96 2.17 10.17 -3.64
C ASN A 96 2.75 8.75 -3.86
N ILE A 97 3.25 8.46 -5.06
CA ILE A 97 3.91 7.19 -5.38
C ILE A 97 5.43 7.40 -5.34
N LYS A 98 6.13 6.65 -4.48
CA LYS A 98 7.59 6.71 -4.36
C LYS A 98 8.22 5.64 -5.23
N CYS A 99 9.18 6.04 -6.07
CA CYS A 99 9.97 5.10 -6.86
C CYS A 99 11.31 4.81 -6.19
N ALA A 100 11.84 3.59 -6.37
CA ALA A 100 13.20 3.27 -6.00
C ALA A 100 14.21 4.21 -6.68
N SER A 101 15.33 4.52 -6.01
CA SER A 101 16.33 5.46 -6.55
C SER A 101 17.02 4.93 -7.81
N ASN A 102 17.46 5.83 -8.69
CA ASN A 102 18.18 5.47 -9.92
C ASN A 102 19.42 4.59 -9.66
N LYS A 103 20.10 4.79 -8.52
CA LYS A 103 21.24 3.96 -8.11
C LYS A 103 20.82 2.51 -7.88
N LYS A 104 19.68 2.29 -7.20
CA LYS A 104 19.12 0.95 -6.96
C LYS A 104 18.65 0.32 -8.28
N GLN A 105 17.95 1.07 -9.13
CA GLN A 105 17.50 0.61 -10.45
C GLN A 105 18.66 0.14 -11.34
N ARG A 106 19.75 0.92 -11.42
CA ARG A 106 20.93 0.54 -12.21
C ARG A 106 21.64 -0.69 -11.66
N LYS A 107 21.65 -0.88 -10.33
CA LYS A 107 22.22 -2.08 -9.71
C LYS A 107 21.45 -3.33 -10.13
N VAL A 108 20.11 -3.27 -10.11
CA VAL A 108 19.24 -4.36 -10.56
C VAL A 108 19.40 -4.64 -12.06
N ALA A 109 19.41 -3.59 -12.89
CA ALA A 109 19.60 -3.76 -14.33
C ALA A 109 20.93 -4.45 -14.68
N LYS A 110 22.02 -4.12 -13.96
CA LYS A 110 23.32 -4.78 -14.12
C LYS A 110 23.34 -6.24 -13.67
N SER A 111 22.46 -6.64 -12.75
CA SER A 111 22.37 -8.05 -12.34
C SER A 111 21.55 -8.91 -13.31
N TRP A 112 20.84 -8.30 -14.26
CA TRP A 112 20.02 -8.99 -15.27
C TRP A 112 20.72 -9.09 -16.63
N SER A 113 21.80 -8.34 -16.82
CA SER A 113 22.72 -8.40 -17.96
C SER A 113 23.82 -9.40 -17.72
#